data_AF-A0A957Y0H0-F1
#
_entry.id   AF-A0A957Y0H0-F1
#
_cell.length_a   1.000
_cell.length_b   1.000
_cell.length_c   1.000
_cell.angle_alpha   90.00
_cell.angle_beta   90.00
_cell.angle_gamma   90.00
#
_symmetry.space_group_name_H-M   'P 1'
#
loop_
_entity.id
_entity.type
_entity.pdbx_description
1 polymer ?
#
loop_
_entity_poly.entity_id
_entity_poly.type
_entity_poly.pdbx_seq_one_letter_code
_entity_poly.pdbx_strand_id
1 'polypeptide(L)' 'IEEYQFVQSPYNTYLNPGLPPGPIASPGLSALEAAVNPAETVYCFFVATGEDGRHVFARTLAEHEANVAIYGGQ' A
#
# COMPACT_ATOMS: atom_id res chain seq x y z
N ILE A 1 10.07 -8.52 8.76
CA ILE A 1 9.87 -7.97 7.39
C ILE A 1 11.04 -8.36 6.48
N GLU A 2 12.30 -8.34 6.95
CA GLU A 2 13.49 -8.73 6.16
C GLU A 2 13.39 -10.10 5.47
N GLU A 3 12.71 -11.08 6.08
CA GLU A 3 12.58 -12.43 5.53
C GLU A 3 11.85 -12.49 4.18
N TYR A 4 10.92 -11.57 3.90
CA TYR A 4 10.12 -11.59 2.67
C TYR A 4 10.73 -10.80 1.51
N GLN A 5 11.74 -9.97 1.77
CA GLN A 5 12.34 -9.10 0.75
C GLN A 5 13.05 -9.90 -0.35
N PHE A 6 13.51 -11.12 -0.05
CA PHE A 6 14.28 -11.94 -0.99
C PHE A 6 13.51 -13.12 -1.58
N VAL A 7 12.23 -13.27 -1.21
CA VAL A 7 11.39 -14.37 -1.71
C VAL A 7 11.16 -14.20 -3.20
N GLN A 8 11.76 -15.09 -3.99
CA GLN A 8 11.63 -15.13 -5.44
C GLN A 8 10.26 -15.72 -5.80
N SER A 9 9.30 -14.85 -6.08
CA SER A 9 7.95 -15.21 -6.50
C SER A 9 7.42 -14.15 -7.46
N PRO A 10 6.69 -14.52 -8.53
CA PRO A 10 6.07 -13.54 -9.42
C PRO A 10 4.98 -12.69 -8.72
N TYR A 11 4.57 -13.07 -7.51
CA TYR A 11 3.64 -12.29 -6.68
C TYR A 11 4.34 -11.26 -5.76
N ASN A 12 5.67 -11.25 -5.68
CA ASN A 12 6.41 -10.32 -4.82
C ASN A 12 6.53 -8.95 -5.49
N THR A 13 5.64 -8.01 -5.14
CA THR A 13 5.62 -6.64 -5.69
C THR A 13 6.73 -5.73 -5.19
N TYR A 14 7.54 -6.17 -4.21
CA TYR A 14 8.79 -5.47 -3.86
C TYR A 14 9.89 -5.75 -4.88
N LEU A 15 9.86 -6.91 -5.55
CA LEU A 15 10.87 -7.32 -6.52
C LEU A 15 10.41 -7.14 -7.98
N ASN A 16 9.10 -7.28 -8.24
CA ASN A 16 8.53 -7.24 -9.59
C ASN A 16 7.62 -6.02 -9.74
N PRO A 17 7.94 -5.04 -10.60
CA PRO A 17 7.08 -3.89 -10.87
C PRO A 17 5.77 -4.29 -11.56
N GLY A 18 4.69 -3.57 -11.24
CA GLY A 18 3.36 -3.79 -11.83
C GLY A 18 2.46 -4.68 -10.97
N LEU A 19 1.39 -5.19 -11.59
CA LEU A 19 0.45 -6.10 -10.94
C LEU A 19 0.98 -7.54 -10.94
N PRO A 20 0.67 -8.35 -9.92
CA PRO A 20 0.98 -9.78 -9.91
C PRO A 20 0.21 -10.54 -11.02
N PRO A 21 0.58 -11.79 -11.35
CA PRO A 21 -0.08 -12.58 -12.41
C PRO A 21 -1.57 -12.85 -12.19
N GLY A 22 -2.07 -12.73 -10.96
CA GLY A 22 -3.46 -12.91 -10.61
C GLY A 22 -3.82 -12.32 -9.24
N PRO A 23 -5.10 -12.37 -8.84
CA PRO A 23 -5.55 -11.88 -7.54
C PRO A 23 -4.94 -12.67 -6.38
N ILE A 24 -4.70 -12.00 -5.26
CA ILE A 24 -4.22 -12.64 -4.02
C ILE A 24 -5.35 -13.00 -3.04
N ALA A 25 -6.57 -12.54 -3.30
CA ALA A 25 -7.75 -12.75 -2.47
C ALA A 25 -9.03 -12.59 -3.29
N SER A 26 -10.17 -12.87 -2.67
CA SER A 26 -11.51 -12.59 -3.21
C SER A 26 -11.98 -11.20 -2.76
N PRO A 27 -11.94 -10.16 -3.61
CA PRO A 27 -12.32 -8.81 -3.22
C PRO A 27 -13.84 -8.68 -2.97
N GLY A 28 -14.21 -7.88 -1.98
CA GLY A 28 -15.60 -7.46 -1.78
C GLY A 28 -16.02 -6.38 -2.78
N LEU A 29 -17.32 -6.07 -2.82
CA LEU A 29 -17.88 -5.09 -3.77
C LEU A 29 -17.22 -3.71 -3.67
N SER A 30 -17.00 -3.20 -2.46
CA SER A 30 -16.36 -1.89 -2.25
C SER A 30 -14.93 -1.83 -2.80
N ALA A 31 -14.17 -2.94 -2.73
CA ALA A 31 -12.83 -3.01 -3.30
C ALA A 31 -12.86 -3.01 -4.84
N LEU A 32 -13.85 -3.68 -5.44
CA LEU A 32 -14.05 -3.66 -6.89
C LEU A 32 -14.47 -2.27 -7.38
N GLU A 33 -15.37 -1.60 -6.69
CA GLU A 33 -15.81 -0.24 -7.01
C GLU A 33 -14.63 0.75 -6.95
N ALA A 34 -13.79 0.67 -5.91
CA ALA A 34 -12.61 1.51 -5.77
C ALA A 34 -11.55 1.26 -6.86
N ALA A 35 -11.41 0.00 -7.31
CA ALA A 35 -10.48 -0.34 -8.40
C ALA A 35 -10.95 0.20 -9.76
N VAL A 36 -12.26 0.16 -10.03
CA VAL A 36 -12.84 0.64 -11.30
C VAL A 36 -13.03 2.16 -11.32
N ASN A 37 -13.34 2.76 -10.16
CA ASN A 37 -13.59 4.20 -10.00
C ASN A 37 -12.69 4.78 -8.89
N PRO A 38 -11.37 4.90 -9.12
CA PRO A 38 -10.46 5.44 -8.12
C PRO A 38 -10.69 6.94 -7.91
N ALA A 39 -10.35 7.43 -6.72
CA ALA A 39 -10.30 8.87 -6.48
C ALA A 39 -9.16 9.51 -7.29
N GLU A 40 -9.44 10.65 -7.94
CA GLU A 40 -8.41 11.44 -8.62
C GLU A 40 -7.51 12.12 -7.60
N THR A 41 -6.32 11.57 -7.38
CA THR A 41 -5.33 12.11 -6.44
C THR A 41 -3.92 11.94 -6.98
N VAL A 42 -2.97 12.64 -6.35
CA VAL A 42 -1.54 12.60 -6.67
C VAL A 42 -0.72 11.90 -5.58
N TYR A 43 -1.38 11.17 -4.68
CA TYR A 43 -0.70 10.49 -3.59
C TYR A 43 -0.02 9.21 -4.09
N CYS A 44 1.24 9.02 -3.70
CA CYS A 44 2.01 7.83 -4.05
C CYS A 44 2.34 6.96 -2.82
N PHE A 45 2.11 7.49 -1.62
CA PHE A 45 2.45 6.83 -0.37
C PHE A 45 1.30 6.93 0.62
N PHE A 46 1.19 5.94 1.50
CA PHE A 46 0.27 5.96 2.63
C PHE A 46 0.86 5.20 3.81
N VAL A 47 0.45 5.55 5.03
CA VAL A 47 0.75 4.78 6.25
C VAL A 47 -0.48 4.79 7.15
N ALA A 48 -0.76 3.65 7.78
CA ALA A 48 -1.84 3.54 8.76
C ALA A 48 -1.48 4.32 10.04
N THR A 49 -2.47 4.94 10.68
CA THR A 49 -2.26 5.76 11.88
C THR A 49 -2.41 4.99 13.20
N GLY A 50 -2.78 3.71 13.16
CA GLY A 50 -2.97 2.84 14.32
C GLY A 50 -4.34 2.17 14.35
N GLU A 51 -4.86 1.92 15.55
CA GLU A 51 -6.04 1.08 15.81
C GLU A 51 -7.37 1.62 15.25
N ASP A 52 -7.43 2.91 14.92
CA ASP A 52 -8.67 3.57 14.44
C ASP A 52 -8.93 3.36 12.94
N GLY A 53 -8.09 2.57 12.26
CA GLY A 53 -8.23 2.23 10.85
C GLY A 53 -8.00 3.40 9.90
N ARG A 54 -7.50 4.54 10.39
CA ARG A 54 -7.19 5.70 9.56
C ARG A 54 -5.83 5.56 8.88
N HIS A 55 -5.68 6.31 7.78
CA HIS A 55 -4.47 6.36 6.98
C HIS A 55 -4.14 7.83 6.69
N VAL A 56 -2.85 8.15 6.66
CA VAL A 56 -2.36 9.41 6.09
C VAL A 56 -1.69 9.16 4.76
N PHE A 57 -1.89 10.06 3.80
CA PHE A 57 -1.41 9.96 2.42
C PHE A 57 -0.35 11.02 2.14
N ALA A 58 0.62 10.69 1.29
CA ALA A 58 1.74 11.56 0.94
C ALA A 58 2.04 11.52 -0.57
N ARG A 59 2.50 12.65 -1.10
CA ARG A 59 2.88 12.82 -2.51
C ARG A 59 4.36 12.49 -2.73
N THR A 60 5.19 12.78 -1.74
CA THR A 60 6.64 12.58 -1.81
C THR A 60 7.14 11.59 -0.77
N LEU A 61 8.31 11.03 -1.01
CA LEU A 61 8.97 10.13 -0.06
C LEU A 61 9.26 10.85 1.27
N ALA A 62 9.72 12.10 1.24
CA ALA A 62 10.03 12.86 2.45
C ALA A 62 8.78 13.10 3.34
N GLU A 63 7.63 13.40 2.73
CA GLU A 63 6.35 13.49 3.44
C GLU A 63 5.95 12.12 4.04
N HIS A 64 6.17 11.04 3.30
CA HIS A 64 5.90 9.69 3.78
C HIS A 64 6.79 9.32 4.98
N GLU A 65 8.09 9.58 4.90
CA GLU A 65 9.04 9.32 6.00
C GLU A 65 8.68 10.11 7.26
N ALA A 66 8.25 11.38 7.11
CA ALA A 66 7.74 12.17 8.23
C ALA A 66 6.49 11.55 8.84
N ASN A 67 5.55 11.07 8.02
CA ASN A 67 4.35 10.36 8.50
C ASN A 67 4.71 9.04 9.18
N VAL A 68 5.65 8.26 8.64
CA VAL A 68 6.12 7.00 9.24
C VAL A 68 6.79 7.26 10.58
N ALA A 69 7.57 8.34 10.74
CA ALA A 69 8.17 8.69 12.02
C ALA A 69 7.12 9.03 13.10
N ILE A 70 5.95 9.54 12.70
CA ILE A 70 4.84 9.86 13.61
C ILE A 70 3.99 8.62 13.92
N TYR A 71 3.69 7.80 12.91
CA TYR A 71 2.65 6.76 12.99
C TYR A 71 3.16 5.32 12.85
N GLY A 72 4.30 5.08 12.21
CA GLY A 72 4.75 3.76 11.73
C GLY A 72 5.30 2.79 12.78
N GLY A 73 5.28 3.17 14.06
CA GLY A 73 5.75 2.35 15.19
C GLY A 73 4.69 2.10 16.26
N GLN A 74 3.40 2.34 15.95
CA GLN A 74 2.26 2.11 16.84
C GLN A 74 1.72 0.69 16.65
#